data_AF-A0A537WKA9-F1
#
_entry.id   AF-A0A537WKA9-F1
#
_cell.length_a   1.000
_cell.length_b   1.000
_cell.length_c   1.000
_cell.angle_alpha   90.00
_cell.angle_beta   90.00
_cell.angle_gamma   90.00
#
_symmetry.space_group_name_H-M   'P 1'
#
loop_
_entity.id
_entity.type
_entity.pdbx_description
1 polymer ?
#
loop_
_entity_poly.entity_id
_entity_poly.type
_entity_poly.pdbx_seq_one_letter_code
_entity_poly.pdbx_strand_id
1 'polypeptide(L)'
;MTLEVKNIDKDADVRAFEHGKAEVAKAGNVTVGRATLEPGWRWSNDVKPIAKTDSCQVHHKGYVISGRIHVVMDDGAEGEAGHDAWVVGDKPYVAVDFSEEIAGFAKPS
;
A
#
# COMPACT_ATOMS: atom_id res chain seq x y z
N MET A 1 -18.38 14.78 -21.87
CA MET A 1 -17.82 13.77 -20.94
C MET A 1 -16.90 12.89 -21.74
N THR A 2 -15.63 12.79 -21.34
CA THR A 2 -14.67 11.90 -21.99
C THR A 2 -14.56 10.65 -21.12
N LEU A 3 -14.59 9.48 -21.74
CA LEU A 3 -14.36 8.22 -21.04
C LEU A 3 -12.86 8.10 -20.73
N GLU A 4 -12.51 7.89 -19.47
CA GLU A 4 -11.14 7.61 -19.03
C GLU A 4 -11.06 6.18 -18.49
N VAL A 5 -10.13 5.39 -19.02
CA VAL A 5 -9.92 3.98 -18.65
C VAL A 5 -8.45 3.76 -18.34
N LYS A 6 -8.17 3.05 -17.26
CA LYS A 6 -6.83 2.57 -16.88
C LYS A 6 -6.88 1.11 -16.50
N ASN A 7 -5.96 0.33 -17.02
CA ASN A 7 -5.71 -1.04 -16.62
C ASN A 7 -4.52 -1.05 -15.66
N ILE A 8 -4.73 -1.43 -14.40
CA ILE A 8 -3.67 -1.38 -13.39
C ILE A 8 -2.50 -2.33 -13.68
N ASP A 9 -2.71 -3.42 -14.42
CA ASP A 9 -1.64 -4.35 -14.79
C ASP A 9 -0.73 -3.82 -15.90
N LYS A 10 -1.18 -2.78 -16.64
CA LYS A 10 -0.48 -2.25 -17.82
C LYS A 10 -0.07 -0.79 -17.68
N ASP A 11 -0.90 0.03 -17.04
CA ASP A 11 -0.81 1.49 -17.04
C ASP A 11 -0.34 2.07 -15.70
N ALA A 12 -0.09 1.23 -14.70
CA ALA A 12 0.28 1.68 -13.36
C ALA A 12 1.74 2.10 -13.25
N ASP A 13 1.99 3.07 -12.37
CA ASP A 13 3.30 3.32 -11.76
C ASP A 13 3.60 2.16 -10.81
N VAL A 14 4.44 1.22 -11.24
CA VAL A 14 4.83 0.03 -10.46
C VAL A 14 6.04 0.35 -9.60
N ARG A 15 5.87 0.22 -8.30
CA ARG A 15 6.87 0.48 -7.25
C ARG A 15 7.20 -0.85 -6.58
N ALA A 16 8.31 -1.45 -6.96
CA ALA A 16 8.80 -2.67 -6.34
C ALA A 16 9.70 -2.34 -5.13
N PHE A 17 9.60 -3.13 -4.09
CA PHE A 17 10.42 -3.07 -2.89
C PHE A 17 10.65 -4.49 -2.37
N GLU A 18 11.47 -4.63 -1.33
CA GLU A 18 11.71 -5.93 -0.75
C GLU A 18 10.39 -6.52 -0.20
N HIS A 19 10.15 -7.81 -0.48
CA HIS A 19 8.90 -8.49 -0.13
C HIS A 19 7.60 -7.88 -0.68
N GLY A 20 7.61 -7.07 -1.74
CA GLY A 20 6.35 -6.64 -2.33
C GLY A 20 6.41 -5.62 -3.45
N LYS A 21 5.22 -5.17 -3.85
CA LYS A 21 5.05 -4.08 -4.80
C LYS A 21 3.76 -3.29 -4.55
N ALA A 22 3.77 -2.04 -5.01
CA ALA A 22 2.58 -1.23 -5.16
C ALA A 22 2.42 -0.81 -6.63
N GLU A 23 1.19 -0.88 -7.12
CA GLU A 23 0.82 -0.46 -8.47
C GLU A 23 -0.18 0.69 -8.34
N VAL A 24 0.18 1.88 -8.81
CA VAL A 24 -0.67 3.07 -8.67
C VAL A 24 -1.11 3.56 -10.05
N ALA A 25 -2.42 3.60 -10.29
CA ALA A 25 -2.99 4.09 -11.53
C ALA A 25 -3.93 5.28 -11.26
N LYS A 26 -3.90 6.28 -12.16
CA LYS A 26 -4.77 7.46 -12.09
C LYS A 26 -5.66 7.54 -13.31
N ALA A 27 -6.97 7.54 -13.10
CA ALA A 27 -8.00 7.77 -14.11
C ALA A 27 -8.81 9.01 -13.68
N GLY A 28 -8.63 10.12 -14.39
CA GLY A 28 -9.22 11.41 -14.06
C GLY A 28 -8.78 11.91 -12.69
N ASN A 29 -9.76 12.17 -11.84
CA ASN A 29 -9.57 12.60 -10.46
C ASN A 29 -9.48 11.42 -9.46
N VAL A 30 -9.57 10.17 -9.94
CA VAL A 30 -9.49 8.98 -9.07
C VAL A 30 -8.11 8.35 -9.19
N THR A 31 -7.49 8.13 -8.04
CA THR A 31 -6.27 7.32 -7.92
C THR A 31 -6.63 5.99 -7.28
N VAL A 32 -6.14 4.90 -7.85
CA VAL A 32 -6.29 3.55 -7.31
C VAL A 32 -4.91 2.95 -7.13
N GLY A 33 -4.61 2.47 -5.94
CA GLY A 33 -3.43 1.66 -5.65
C GLY A 33 -3.81 0.20 -5.48
N ARG A 34 -2.96 -0.71 -5.94
CA ARG A 34 -2.97 -2.12 -5.53
C ARG A 34 -1.65 -2.42 -4.82
N ALA A 35 -1.74 -2.99 -3.63
CA ALA A 35 -0.57 -3.50 -2.92
C ALA A 35 -0.57 -5.03 -3.03
N THR A 36 0.58 -5.61 -3.33
CA THR A 36 0.85 -7.05 -3.19
C THR A 36 2.07 -7.20 -2.29
N LEU A 37 1.86 -7.75 -1.10
CA LEU A 37 2.86 -7.86 -0.05
C LEU A 37 3.05 -9.34 0.29
N GLU A 38 4.29 -9.80 0.19
CA GLU A 38 4.66 -11.20 0.38
C GLU A 38 4.82 -11.55 1.87
N PRO A 39 4.71 -12.83 2.26
CA PRO A 39 5.12 -13.28 3.59
C PRO A 39 6.54 -12.80 3.93
N GLY A 40 6.71 -12.25 5.13
CA GLY A 40 7.95 -11.61 5.56
C GLY A 40 7.98 -10.09 5.37
N TRP A 41 7.06 -9.52 4.57
CA TRP A 41 6.95 -8.08 4.42
C TRP A 41 6.61 -7.40 5.74
N ARG A 42 7.33 -6.30 6.03
CA ARG A 42 7.06 -5.37 7.12
C ARG A 42 7.37 -3.95 6.69
N TRP A 43 6.44 -3.02 6.93
CA TRP A 43 6.57 -1.62 6.52
C TRP A 43 7.89 -0.98 6.99
N SER A 44 8.25 -1.17 8.27
CA SER A 44 9.50 -0.62 8.84
C SER A 44 10.79 -1.16 8.22
N ASN A 45 10.76 -2.35 7.62
CA ASN A 45 11.91 -2.94 6.95
C ASN A 45 11.93 -2.53 5.47
N ASP A 46 10.81 -2.72 4.78
CA ASP A 46 10.78 -2.73 3.31
C ASP A 46 10.39 -1.37 2.71
N VAL A 47 9.65 -0.54 3.44
CA VAL A 47 9.10 0.74 2.93
C VAL A 47 9.67 1.95 3.64
N LYS A 48 9.90 1.89 4.97
CA LYS A 48 10.47 3.00 5.75
C LYS A 48 11.78 3.54 5.15
N PRO A 49 12.76 2.72 4.69
CA PRO A 49 13.98 3.24 4.07
C PRO A 49 13.72 4.07 2.79
N ILE A 50 12.62 3.80 2.10
CA ILE A 50 12.20 4.49 0.88
C ILE A 50 11.43 5.78 1.23
N ALA A 51 10.47 5.67 2.16
CA ALA A 51 9.61 6.76 2.58
C ALA A 51 10.37 7.86 3.34
N LYS A 52 11.42 7.48 4.08
CA LYS A 52 12.23 8.38 4.94
C LYS A 52 11.41 9.10 6.02
N THR A 53 10.29 8.53 6.40
CA THR A 53 9.44 8.97 7.52
C THR A 53 9.52 7.96 8.65
N ASP A 54 9.13 8.36 9.86
CA ASP A 54 9.14 7.43 10.99
C ASP A 54 8.00 6.42 10.96
N SER A 55 6.88 6.79 10.33
CA SER A 55 5.66 6.01 10.16
C SER A 55 5.02 6.22 8.79
N CYS A 56 4.13 5.31 8.38
CA CYS A 56 3.33 5.47 7.17
C CYS A 56 2.41 6.69 7.30
N GLN A 57 2.53 7.65 6.37
CA GLN A 57 1.72 8.88 6.36
C GLN A 57 0.48 8.78 5.46
N VAL A 58 0.18 7.59 4.94
CA VAL A 58 -0.95 7.37 4.03
C VAL A 58 -2.18 6.97 4.83
N HIS A 59 -3.25 7.76 4.74
CA HIS A 59 -4.56 7.41 5.32
C HIS A 59 -5.27 6.39 4.42
N HIS A 60 -4.90 5.13 4.59
CA HIS A 60 -5.39 4.05 3.75
C HIS A 60 -6.92 3.91 3.78
N LYS A 61 -7.52 3.79 2.60
CA LYS A 61 -8.93 3.39 2.42
C LYS A 61 -8.94 2.13 1.58
N GLY A 62 -8.60 1.02 2.24
CA GLY A 62 -8.32 -0.27 1.60
C GLY A 62 -9.50 -1.23 1.57
N TYR A 63 -9.58 -2.02 0.49
CA TYR A 63 -10.37 -3.25 0.39
C TYR A 63 -9.42 -4.43 0.23
N VAL A 64 -9.46 -5.38 1.16
CA VAL A 64 -8.59 -6.56 1.15
C VAL A 64 -9.18 -7.63 0.21
N ILE A 65 -8.38 -8.04 -0.77
CA ILE A 65 -8.70 -9.14 -1.68
C ILE A 65 -8.26 -10.48 -1.08
N SER A 66 -7.05 -10.55 -0.51
CA SER A 66 -6.51 -11.77 0.07
C SER A 66 -5.48 -11.50 1.17
N GLY A 67 -5.22 -12.52 1.99
CA GLY A 67 -4.24 -12.46 3.05
C GLY A 67 -4.70 -11.61 4.23
N ARG A 68 -3.76 -11.26 5.10
CA ARG A 68 -3.98 -10.39 6.25
C ARG A 68 -2.69 -9.66 6.58
N ILE A 69 -2.81 -8.41 7.02
CA ILE A 69 -1.73 -7.73 7.73
C ILE A 69 -2.12 -7.53 9.19
N HIS A 70 -1.13 -7.49 10.06
CA HIS A 70 -1.26 -6.95 11.40
C HIS A 70 -0.69 -5.54 11.39
N VAL A 71 -1.31 -4.63 12.11
CA VAL A 71 -0.91 -3.22 12.14
C VAL A 71 -0.82 -2.70 13.56
N VAL A 72 0.21 -1.89 13.81
CA VAL A 72 0.47 -1.24 15.10
C VAL A 72 0.50 0.27 14.89
N MET A 73 -0.28 0.99 15.70
CA MET A 73 -0.35 2.46 15.75
C MET A 73 0.83 3.03 16.56
N ASP A 74 1.10 4.34 16.43
CA ASP A 74 2.12 5.03 17.25
C ASP A 74 1.89 4.93 18.76
N ASP A 75 0.63 4.87 19.20
CA ASP A 75 0.26 4.73 20.61
C ASP A 75 0.31 3.28 21.12
N GLY A 76 0.71 2.34 20.25
CA GLY A 76 0.79 0.91 20.55
C GLY A 76 -0.54 0.17 20.41
N ALA A 77 -1.63 0.82 19.99
CA ALA A 77 -2.87 0.12 19.67
C ALA A 77 -2.67 -0.80 18.45
N GLU A 78 -3.22 -2.01 18.51
CA GLU A 78 -3.13 -3.02 17.45
C GLU A 78 -4.45 -3.10 16.67
N GLY A 79 -4.38 -3.27 15.35
CA GLY A 79 -5.54 -3.33 14.47
C GLY A 79 -5.20 -3.61 13.00
N GLU A 80 -6.13 -3.28 12.10
CA GLU A 80 -5.95 -3.38 10.64
C GLU A 80 -5.63 -2.02 9.98
N ALA A 81 -5.30 -0.99 10.77
CA ALA A 81 -4.85 0.33 10.34
C ALA A 81 -3.75 0.84 11.31
N GLY A 82 -2.77 1.61 10.82
CA GLY A 82 -1.64 2.11 11.61
C GLY A 82 -0.30 2.18 10.88
N HIS A 83 0.79 2.29 11.66
CA HIS A 83 2.05 2.92 11.24
C HIS A 83 3.15 1.94 10.85
N ASP A 84 3.26 0.84 11.60
CA ASP A 84 4.03 -0.32 11.18
C ASP A 84 3.06 -1.47 10.93
N ALA A 85 3.25 -2.17 9.82
CA ALA A 85 2.37 -3.23 9.39
C ALA A 85 3.20 -4.39 8.84
N TRP A 86 2.73 -5.62 9.01
CA TRP A 86 3.37 -6.80 8.43
C TRP A 86 2.37 -7.85 8.00
N VAL A 87 2.75 -8.65 7.00
CA VAL A 87 1.92 -9.78 6.52
C VAL A 87 1.87 -10.86 7.60
N VAL A 88 0.65 -11.37 7.85
CA VAL A 88 0.41 -12.47 8.79
C VAL A 88 0.17 -13.76 8.02
N GLY A 89 0.95 -14.79 8.36
CA GLY A 89 0.84 -16.12 7.77
C GLY A 89 1.69 -16.28 6.52
N ASP A 90 1.28 -17.22 5.67
CA ASP A 90 2.04 -17.72 4.51
C ASP A 90 1.43 -17.31 3.15
N LYS A 91 0.38 -16.48 3.18
CA LYS A 91 -0.30 -16.01 1.97
C LYS A 91 0.00 -14.53 1.71
N PRO A 92 0.25 -14.15 0.45
CA PRO A 92 0.40 -12.74 0.10
C PRO A 92 -0.84 -11.94 0.49
N TYR A 93 -0.60 -10.77 1.08
CA TYR A 93 -1.63 -9.77 1.29
C TYR A 93 -1.81 -8.98 -0.01
N VAL A 94 -3.04 -8.96 -0.51
CA VAL A 94 -3.43 -8.20 -1.69
C VAL A 94 -4.59 -7.29 -1.32
N ALA A 95 -4.43 -5.99 -1.55
CA ALA A 95 -5.47 -5.00 -1.29
C ALA A 95 -5.50 -3.92 -2.35
N VAL A 96 -6.68 -3.31 -2.50
CA VAL A 96 -6.89 -2.13 -3.34
C VAL A 96 -7.19 -0.94 -2.45
N ASP A 97 -6.53 0.19 -2.68
CA ASP A 97 -6.66 1.42 -1.91
C ASP A 97 -7.15 2.56 -2.81
N PHE A 98 -8.12 3.32 -2.30
CA PHE A 98 -8.77 4.43 -2.99
C PHE A 98 -8.60 5.77 -2.25
N SER A 99 -7.67 5.83 -1.29
CA SER A 99 -7.27 7.07 -0.62
C SER A 99 -6.61 8.04 -1.60
N GLU A 100 -6.70 9.34 -1.33
CA GLU A 100 -6.06 10.35 -2.18
C GLU A 100 -4.54 10.28 -2.03
N GLU A 101 -4.09 9.92 -0.82
CA GLU A 101 -2.70 9.82 -0.39
C GLU A 101 -1.96 8.61 -0.95
N ILE A 102 -2.66 7.61 -1.52
CA ILE A 102 -2.03 6.41 -2.10
C ILE A 102 -1.01 6.74 -3.20
N ALA A 103 -1.16 7.91 -3.84
CA ALA A 103 -0.21 8.42 -4.81
C ALA A 103 1.23 8.54 -4.26
N GLY A 104 1.40 8.74 -2.96
CA GLY A 104 2.68 8.90 -2.27
C GLY A 104 3.30 7.62 -1.69
N PHE A 105 2.59 6.49 -1.68
CA PHE A 105 3.06 5.26 -1.02
C PHE A 105 4.38 4.72 -1.61
N ALA A 106 5.35 4.35 -0.79
CA ALA A 106 6.67 3.88 -1.25
C ALA A 106 7.39 4.87 -2.19
N LYS A 107 7.26 6.17 -1.91
CA LYS A 107 8.09 7.25 -2.49
C LYS A 107 8.74 8.06 -1.36
N PRO A 108 9.89 8.72 -1.61
CA PRO A 108 10.41 9.71 -0.68
C PRO A 108 9.38 10.82 -0.45
N SER A 109 9.26 11.27 0.80
CA SER A 109 8.52 12.47 1.19
C SER A 109 9.07 13.74 0.55
#